data_AF-A0A8T6N7S6-F1
#
_entry.id   AF-A0A8T6N7S6-F1
#
_cell.length_a   1.000
_cell.length_b   1.000
_cell.length_c   1.000
_cell.angle_alpha   90.00
_cell.angle_beta   90.00
_cell.angle_gamma   90.00
#
_symmetry.space_group_name_H-M   'P 1'
#
loop_
_entity.id
_entity.type
_entity.pdbx_description
1 polymer ?
#
loop_
_entity_poly.entity_id
_entity_poly.type
_entity_poly.pdbx_seq_one_letter_code
_entity_poly.pdbx_strand_id
1 'polypeptide(L)'
;MQSKTLTFAILVIISPVLFALVYQPDSFSLSWNQGRGGWLFATAFIVAELVGIKLVISKNKVLMTVPLAGAVIAYLILLDHGLRNYIKDGAKVYDVHLINSWTWLWDFVIMAAFVIAVVMILFGKRWIRIAPAGPIFLCGSAIILSLDAFFPYDTLGPLQYVVPYLVKANVEIIKFFHLGTAIARDNLMFLSGDHGHMALQVFWPSAGVHSVIIYSLVMMAFLLKMNIIPKRKAMYFAIGIAGTIGVNIIRIFSLSLFVLKVSANPTEFEQFHGVAGEIMFLPWLFAYLFAVTAIETKRLKKQAA
;
A
#
# COMPACT_ATOMS: atom_id res chain seq x y z
N MET A 1 -6.95 -26.31 18.16
CA MET A 1 -6.92 -26.97 16.84
C MET A 1 -7.75 -26.19 15.84
N GLN A 2 -7.16 -25.81 14.70
CA GLN A 2 -7.84 -25.13 13.60
C GLN A 2 -8.71 -26.13 12.82
N SER A 3 -9.85 -25.67 12.29
CA SER A 3 -10.70 -26.54 11.46
C SER A 3 -9.98 -26.93 10.16
N LYS A 4 -10.05 -28.22 9.77
CA LYS A 4 -9.57 -28.69 8.46
C LYS A 4 -10.22 -27.93 7.31
N THR A 5 -11.51 -27.60 7.42
CA THR A 5 -12.25 -26.86 6.38
C THR A 5 -11.78 -25.41 6.24
N LEU A 6 -11.42 -24.77 7.36
CA LEU A 6 -10.86 -23.42 7.34
C LEU A 6 -9.46 -23.41 6.73
N THR A 7 -8.65 -24.41 7.05
CA THR A 7 -7.31 -24.58 6.46
C THR A 7 -7.41 -24.72 4.94
N PHE A 8 -8.34 -25.56 4.46
CA PHE A 8 -8.59 -25.71 3.03
C PHE A 8 -9.10 -24.41 2.38
N ALA A 9 -9.97 -23.67 3.06
CA ALA A 9 -10.43 -22.37 2.57
C ALA A 9 -9.28 -21.35 2.42
N ILE A 10 -8.33 -21.32 3.37
CA ILE A 10 -7.13 -20.48 3.26
C ILE A 10 -6.31 -20.89 2.04
N LEU A 11 -6.09 -22.20 1.82
CA LEU A 11 -5.36 -22.70 0.66
C LEU A 11 -6.01 -22.27 -0.66
N VAL A 12 -7.34 -22.31 -0.76
CA VAL A 12 -8.07 -21.84 -1.95
C VAL A 12 -7.92 -20.32 -2.16
N ILE A 13 -7.93 -19.52 -1.09
CA ILE A 13 -7.75 -18.07 -1.20
C ILE A 13 -6.32 -17.72 -1.68
N ILE A 14 -5.31 -18.42 -1.18
CA ILE A 14 -3.91 -18.10 -1.53
C ILE A 14 -3.45 -18.76 -2.83
N SER A 15 -4.20 -19.74 -3.37
CA SER A 15 -3.76 -20.52 -4.53
C SER A 15 -3.48 -19.68 -5.78
N PRO A 16 -4.22 -18.61 -6.13
CA PRO A 16 -3.86 -17.79 -7.29
C PRO A 16 -2.53 -17.04 -7.11
N VAL A 17 -2.18 -16.66 -5.88
CA VAL A 17 -0.87 -16.03 -5.58
C VAL A 17 0.24 -17.06 -5.70
N LEU A 18 0.06 -18.25 -5.13
CA LEU A 18 1.03 -19.34 -5.24
C LEU A 18 1.24 -19.76 -6.70
N PHE A 19 0.15 -19.83 -7.48
CA PHE A 19 0.24 -20.10 -8.90
C PHE A 19 1.02 -18.99 -9.62
N ALA A 20 0.71 -17.72 -9.39
CA ALA A 20 1.42 -16.60 -10.00
C ALA A 20 2.91 -16.60 -9.63
N LEU A 21 3.28 -16.94 -8.40
CA LEU A 21 4.68 -17.03 -7.95
C LEU A 21 5.47 -18.08 -8.74
N VAL A 22 4.84 -19.20 -9.10
CA VAL A 22 5.48 -20.27 -9.87
C VAL A 22 5.46 -19.98 -11.37
N TYR A 23 4.35 -19.46 -11.89
CA TYR A 23 4.13 -19.28 -13.32
C TYR A 23 4.73 -17.97 -13.86
N GLN A 24 4.68 -16.89 -13.08
CA GLN A 24 5.17 -15.55 -13.44
C GLN A 24 5.99 -14.93 -12.29
N PRO A 25 7.09 -15.57 -11.85
CA PRO A 25 7.88 -15.13 -10.69
C PRO A 25 8.37 -13.68 -10.82
N ASP A 26 8.82 -13.28 -12.01
CA ASP A 26 9.36 -11.93 -12.28
C ASP A 26 8.32 -10.81 -12.11
N SER A 27 7.03 -11.16 -12.07
CA SER A 27 5.96 -10.20 -11.80
C SER A 27 5.90 -9.75 -10.34
N PHE A 28 6.61 -10.40 -9.41
CA PHE A 28 6.61 -10.05 -7.98
C PHE A 28 7.65 -8.98 -7.62
N SER A 29 7.69 -7.90 -8.41
CA SER A 29 8.43 -6.70 -8.01
C SER A 29 7.76 -6.05 -6.79
N LEU A 30 8.57 -5.66 -5.81
CA LEU A 30 8.14 -4.84 -4.67
C LEU A 30 8.03 -3.35 -5.05
N SER A 31 8.62 -2.96 -6.18
CA SER A 31 8.54 -1.58 -6.68
C SER A 31 7.10 -1.18 -6.93
N TRP A 32 6.79 0.01 -6.47
CA TRP A 32 5.56 0.73 -6.72
C TRP A 32 5.23 0.75 -8.21
N ASN A 33 4.01 0.35 -8.59
CA ASN A 33 3.48 0.22 -9.97
C ASN A 33 4.18 -0.76 -10.94
N GLN A 34 5.03 -1.68 -10.45
CA GLN A 34 5.79 -2.58 -11.32
C GLN A 34 5.49 -4.08 -11.13
N GLY A 35 4.43 -4.44 -10.40
CA GLY A 35 4.10 -5.84 -10.25
C GLY A 35 3.09 -6.18 -9.18
N ARG A 36 3.12 -7.46 -8.80
CA ARG A 36 2.21 -8.13 -7.88
C ARG A 36 2.80 -8.30 -6.48
N GLY A 37 3.91 -7.64 -6.14
CA GLY A 37 4.48 -7.70 -4.78
C GLY A 37 3.45 -7.42 -3.69
N GLY A 38 2.51 -6.50 -3.94
CA GLY A 38 1.34 -6.22 -3.09
C GLY A 38 0.48 -7.45 -2.73
N TRP A 39 0.39 -8.45 -3.61
CA TRP A 39 -0.39 -9.67 -3.35
C TRP A 39 0.18 -10.50 -2.19
N LEU A 40 1.49 -10.42 -1.94
CA LEU A 40 2.13 -11.08 -0.81
C LEU A 40 1.68 -10.46 0.52
N PHE A 41 1.56 -9.14 0.58
CA PHE A 41 1.03 -8.44 1.75
C PHE A 41 -0.45 -8.78 1.98
N ALA A 42 -1.26 -8.78 0.91
CA ALA A 42 -2.66 -9.19 1.00
C ALA A 42 -2.80 -10.64 1.52
N THR A 43 -1.95 -11.54 1.03
CA THR A 43 -1.88 -12.94 1.49
C THR A 43 -1.52 -13.01 2.97
N ALA A 44 -0.48 -12.29 3.40
CA ALA A 44 -0.06 -12.24 4.79
C ALA A 44 -1.18 -11.74 5.70
N PHE A 45 -1.91 -10.69 5.30
CA PHE A 45 -3.06 -10.19 6.05
C PHE A 45 -4.18 -11.23 6.15
N ILE A 46 -4.58 -11.86 5.04
CA ILE A 46 -5.66 -12.86 5.05
C ILE A 46 -5.28 -14.06 5.93
N VAL A 47 -4.05 -14.56 5.78
CA VAL A 47 -3.55 -15.68 6.58
C VAL A 47 -3.51 -15.30 8.06
N ALA A 48 -2.94 -14.14 8.41
CA ALA A 48 -2.89 -13.67 9.79
C ALA A 48 -4.28 -13.47 10.40
N GLU A 49 -5.27 -13.04 9.61
CA GLU A 49 -6.63 -12.85 10.08
C GLU A 49 -7.41 -14.15 10.22
N LEU A 50 -7.14 -15.17 9.40
CA LEU A 50 -7.90 -16.42 9.40
C LEU A 50 -7.26 -17.55 10.22
N VAL A 51 -5.93 -17.55 10.38
CA VAL A 51 -5.22 -18.54 11.19
C VAL A 51 -5.60 -18.37 12.67
N GLY A 52 -5.84 -19.50 13.35
CA GLY A 52 -6.22 -19.51 14.76
C GLY A 52 -7.69 -19.20 15.05
N ILE A 53 -8.48 -18.79 14.04
CA ILE A 53 -9.93 -18.63 14.21
C ILE A 53 -10.59 -20.01 14.38
N LYS A 54 -11.41 -20.16 15.43
CA LYS A 54 -12.22 -21.36 15.72
C LYS A 54 -13.59 -21.31 15.03
N LEU A 55 -13.63 -20.95 13.74
CA LEU A 55 -14.86 -20.94 12.93
C LEU A 55 -14.93 -22.22 12.10
N VAL A 56 -16.07 -22.90 12.17
CA VAL A 56 -16.35 -24.05 11.31
C VAL A 56 -17.11 -23.55 10.09
N ILE A 57 -16.50 -23.72 8.91
CA ILE A 57 -17.11 -23.41 7.63
C ILE A 57 -17.63 -24.71 7.02
N SER A 58 -18.83 -24.67 6.42
CA SER A 58 -19.40 -25.83 5.74
C SER A 58 -18.56 -26.19 4.50
N LYS A 59 -18.41 -27.49 4.25
CA LYS A 59 -17.64 -28.00 3.10
C LYS A 59 -18.17 -27.45 1.77
N ASN A 60 -19.49 -27.37 1.62
CA ASN A 60 -20.14 -26.86 0.41
C ASN A 60 -19.73 -25.41 0.10
N LYS A 61 -19.66 -24.54 1.12
CA LYS A 61 -19.21 -23.15 0.94
C LYS A 61 -17.78 -23.06 0.45
N VAL A 62 -16.89 -23.93 0.97
CA VAL A 62 -15.49 -23.95 0.51
C VAL A 62 -15.38 -24.53 -0.90
N LEU A 63 -16.19 -25.54 -1.25
CA LEU A 63 -16.19 -26.08 -2.61
C LEU A 63 -16.67 -25.05 -3.64
N MET A 64 -17.66 -24.20 -3.28
CA MET A 64 -18.13 -23.10 -4.12
C MET A 64 -17.06 -22.05 -4.43
N THR A 65 -15.99 -21.96 -3.64
CA THR A 65 -14.91 -20.98 -3.87
C THR A 65 -13.82 -21.49 -4.81
N VAL A 66 -13.75 -22.80 -5.05
CA VAL A 66 -12.75 -23.42 -5.92
C VAL A 66 -12.86 -22.94 -7.38
N PRO A 67 -14.06 -22.87 -8.01
CA PRO A 67 -14.19 -22.34 -9.36
C PRO A 67 -13.73 -20.88 -9.49
N LEU A 68 -13.92 -20.07 -8.45
CA LEU A 68 -13.46 -18.68 -8.45
C LEU A 68 -11.93 -18.59 -8.48
N ALA A 69 -11.25 -19.46 -7.72
CA ALA A 69 -9.78 -19.54 -7.77
C ALA A 69 -9.30 -20.02 -9.16
N GLY A 70 -10.01 -21.00 -9.74
CA GLY A 70 -9.78 -21.45 -11.11
C GLY A 70 -9.93 -20.33 -12.14
N ALA A 71 -10.93 -19.46 -12.00
CA ALA A 71 -11.14 -18.32 -12.88
C ALA A 71 -10.00 -17.28 -12.80
N VAL A 72 -9.47 -17.00 -11.61
CA VAL A 72 -8.31 -16.10 -11.46
C VAL A 72 -7.05 -16.73 -12.06
N ILE A 73 -6.85 -18.04 -11.88
CA ILE A 73 -5.73 -18.75 -12.50
C ILE A 73 -5.86 -18.72 -14.03
N ALA A 74 -7.05 -18.95 -14.57
CA ALA A 74 -7.30 -18.83 -16.01
C ALA A 74 -7.01 -17.41 -16.52
N TYR A 75 -7.44 -16.38 -15.78
CA TYR A 75 -7.09 -14.98 -16.06
C TYR A 75 -5.57 -14.78 -16.14
N LEU A 76 -4.82 -15.28 -15.16
CA LEU A 76 -3.35 -15.17 -15.13
C LEU A 76 -2.68 -15.83 -16.34
N ILE A 77 -3.18 -16.99 -16.77
CA ILE A 77 -2.69 -17.68 -17.98
C ILE A 77 -3.03 -16.86 -19.24
N LEU A 78 -4.26 -16.33 -19.32
CA LEU A 78 -4.71 -15.54 -20.46
C LEU A 78 -3.94 -14.23 -20.63
N LEU A 79 -3.39 -13.66 -19.55
CA LEU A 79 -2.51 -12.48 -19.62
C LEU A 79 -1.34 -12.70 -20.59
N ASP A 80 -0.72 -13.88 -20.57
CA ASP A 80 0.40 -14.22 -21.47
C ASP A 80 -0.06 -14.60 -22.88
N HIS A 81 -1.35 -14.93 -23.04
CA HIS A 81 -1.97 -15.28 -24.31
C HIS A 81 -2.69 -14.09 -24.96
N GLY A 82 -2.20 -12.86 -24.72
CA GLY A 82 -2.65 -11.65 -25.39
C GLY A 82 -3.62 -10.77 -24.60
N LEU A 83 -4.19 -11.25 -23.48
CA LEU A 83 -5.06 -10.41 -22.64
C LEU A 83 -4.32 -9.21 -22.07
N ARG A 84 -3.02 -9.35 -21.75
CA ARG A 84 -2.20 -8.21 -21.29
C ARG A 84 -2.05 -7.13 -22.36
N ASN A 85 -1.90 -7.52 -23.63
CA ASN A 85 -1.83 -6.57 -24.74
C ASN A 85 -3.16 -5.88 -24.94
N TYR A 86 -4.27 -6.63 -24.90
CA TYR A 86 -5.62 -6.06 -24.95
C TYR A 86 -5.86 -5.01 -23.84
N ILE A 87 -5.46 -5.31 -22.60
CA ILE A 87 -5.54 -4.36 -21.48
C ILE A 87 -4.70 -3.11 -21.79
N LYS A 88 -3.45 -3.27 -22.23
CA LYS A 88 -2.56 -2.15 -22.57
C LYS A 88 -3.13 -1.28 -23.70
N ASP A 89 -3.72 -1.87 -24.73
CA ASP A 89 -4.33 -1.12 -25.82
C ASP A 89 -5.57 -0.34 -25.37
N GLY A 90 -6.30 -0.87 -24.39
CA GLY A 90 -7.39 -0.13 -23.72
C GLY A 90 -6.94 1.18 -23.09
N ALA A 91 -5.67 1.29 -22.66
CA ALA A 91 -5.13 2.53 -22.08
C ALA A 91 -5.26 3.72 -23.06
N LYS A 92 -5.10 3.48 -24.36
CA LYS A 92 -5.23 4.51 -25.41
C LYS A 92 -6.67 5.01 -25.55
N VAL A 93 -7.64 4.11 -25.38
CA VAL A 93 -9.07 4.43 -25.50
C VAL A 93 -9.55 5.30 -24.34
N TYR A 94 -9.00 5.07 -23.15
CA TYR A 94 -9.37 5.79 -21.92
C TYR A 94 -8.45 6.98 -21.59
N ASP A 95 -7.58 7.38 -22.51
CA ASP A 95 -6.62 8.48 -22.33
C ASP A 95 -5.77 8.35 -21.05
N VAL A 96 -5.33 7.12 -20.77
CA VAL A 96 -4.50 6.81 -19.62
C VAL A 96 -3.08 7.31 -19.83
N HIS A 97 -2.54 8.00 -18.83
CA HIS A 97 -1.20 8.57 -18.90
C HIS A 97 -0.09 7.61 -18.45
N LEU A 98 -0.35 6.75 -17.44
CA LEU A 98 0.61 5.74 -16.97
C LEU A 98 0.13 4.30 -17.25
N ILE A 99 0.61 3.75 -18.38
CA ILE A 99 0.23 2.42 -18.87
C ILE A 99 0.61 1.30 -17.89
N ASN A 100 1.73 1.42 -17.18
CA ASN A 100 2.14 0.40 -16.20
C ASN A 100 1.12 0.31 -15.05
N SER A 101 0.77 1.45 -14.44
CA SER A 101 -0.22 1.51 -13.37
C SER A 101 -1.58 1.00 -13.82
N TRP A 102 -1.99 1.34 -15.05
CA TRP A 102 -3.20 0.79 -15.68
C TRP A 102 -3.15 -0.72 -15.91
N THR A 103 -2.01 -1.26 -16.36
CA THR A 103 -1.87 -2.69 -16.61
C THR A 103 -2.00 -3.47 -15.30
N TRP A 104 -1.31 -3.03 -14.25
CA TRP A 104 -1.32 -3.71 -12.96
C TRP A 104 -2.59 -3.45 -12.14
N LEU A 105 -3.29 -2.33 -12.37
CA LEU A 105 -4.59 -2.03 -11.78
C LEU A 105 -5.54 -3.23 -11.90
N TRP A 106 -5.65 -3.79 -13.10
CA TRP A 106 -6.57 -4.90 -13.38
C TRP A 106 -6.23 -6.17 -12.60
N ASP A 107 -4.95 -6.48 -12.41
CA ASP A 107 -4.52 -7.59 -11.56
C ASP A 107 -5.05 -7.40 -10.13
N PHE A 108 -4.91 -6.20 -9.56
CA PHE A 108 -5.42 -5.90 -8.22
C PHE A 108 -6.96 -5.85 -8.16
N VAL A 109 -7.65 -5.38 -9.19
CA VAL A 109 -9.12 -5.39 -9.28
C VAL A 109 -9.66 -6.82 -9.28
N ILE A 110 -9.11 -7.69 -10.15
CA ILE A 110 -9.52 -9.09 -10.26
C ILE A 110 -9.24 -9.82 -8.94
N MET A 111 -8.07 -9.59 -8.34
CA MET A 111 -7.72 -10.20 -7.07
C MET A 111 -8.60 -9.70 -5.91
N ALA A 112 -8.90 -8.40 -5.85
CA ALA A 112 -9.82 -7.84 -4.86
C ALA A 112 -11.21 -8.45 -4.98
N ALA A 113 -11.76 -8.50 -6.21
CA ALA A 113 -13.06 -9.08 -6.48
C ALA A 113 -13.12 -10.55 -6.07
N PHE A 114 -12.09 -11.33 -6.42
CA PHE A 114 -11.95 -12.73 -6.01
C PHE A 114 -11.95 -12.88 -4.49
N VAL A 115 -11.06 -12.19 -3.79
CA VAL A 115 -10.95 -12.33 -2.33
C VAL A 115 -12.25 -11.91 -1.65
N ILE A 116 -12.87 -10.79 -2.06
CA ILE A 116 -14.16 -10.32 -1.53
C ILE A 116 -15.25 -11.37 -1.74
N ALA A 117 -15.37 -11.90 -2.96
CA ALA A 117 -16.37 -12.93 -3.27
C ALA A 117 -16.16 -14.18 -2.40
N VAL A 118 -14.92 -14.65 -2.26
CA VAL A 118 -14.59 -15.81 -1.44
C VAL A 118 -14.93 -15.57 0.04
N VAL A 119 -14.44 -14.48 0.65
CA VAL A 119 -14.73 -14.22 2.07
C VAL A 119 -16.22 -13.97 2.31
N MET A 120 -16.95 -13.42 1.35
CA MET A 120 -18.40 -13.25 1.41
C MET A 120 -19.14 -14.58 1.35
N ILE A 121 -18.73 -15.53 0.50
CA ILE A 121 -19.31 -16.90 0.46
C ILE A 121 -19.04 -17.63 1.77
N LEU A 122 -17.79 -17.59 2.25
CA LEU A 122 -17.36 -18.31 3.44
C LEU A 122 -18.03 -17.78 4.71
N PHE A 123 -18.06 -16.46 4.91
CA PHE A 123 -18.45 -15.83 6.17
C PHE A 123 -19.75 -15.01 6.12
N GLY A 124 -20.38 -14.86 4.94
CA GLY A 124 -21.52 -13.97 4.76
C GLY A 124 -21.18 -12.53 5.14
N LYS A 125 -22.17 -11.72 5.54
CA LYS A 125 -21.98 -10.31 5.94
C LYS A 125 -20.97 -10.10 7.08
N ARG A 126 -20.61 -11.15 7.84
CA ARG A 126 -19.64 -11.06 8.93
C ARG A 126 -18.18 -10.96 8.45
N TRP A 127 -17.91 -11.16 7.17
CA TRP A 127 -16.55 -11.13 6.60
C TRP A 127 -15.81 -9.83 6.93
N ILE A 128 -16.52 -8.69 6.93
CA ILE A 128 -15.97 -7.34 7.23
C ILE A 128 -15.37 -7.26 8.64
N ARG A 129 -15.79 -8.13 9.57
CA ARG A 129 -15.21 -8.20 10.92
C ARG A 129 -14.18 -9.33 11.05
N ILE A 130 -14.23 -10.33 10.18
CA ILE A 130 -13.40 -11.55 10.27
C ILE A 130 -12.11 -11.37 9.48
N ALA A 131 -12.19 -11.08 8.18
CA ALA A 131 -11.05 -10.94 7.28
C ALA A 131 -11.15 -9.72 6.35
N PRO A 132 -11.25 -8.49 6.89
CA PRO A 132 -11.31 -7.27 6.10
C PRO A 132 -9.97 -6.79 5.55
N ALA A 133 -8.82 -7.09 6.18
CA ALA A 133 -7.57 -6.40 5.85
C ALA A 133 -7.07 -6.72 4.44
N GLY A 134 -7.13 -7.99 4.01
CA GLY A 134 -6.80 -8.38 2.64
C GLY A 134 -7.61 -7.65 1.57
N PRO A 135 -8.95 -7.74 1.59
CA PRO A 135 -9.84 -6.96 0.72
C PRO A 135 -9.55 -5.46 0.71
N ILE A 136 -9.42 -4.85 1.89
CA ILE A 136 -9.17 -3.40 2.02
C ILE A 136 -7.84 -3.03 1.37
N PHE A 137 -6.80 -3.83 1.58
CA PHE A 137 -5.48 -3.58 0.99
C PHE A 137 -5.50 -3.73 -0.54
N LEU A 138 -6.15 -4.77 -1.08
CA LEU A 138 -6.24 -4.99 -2.53
C LEU A 138 -7.07 -3.90 -3.21
N CYS A 139 -8.24 -3.57 -2.66
CA CYS A 139 -9.06 -2.46 -3.16
C CYS A 139 -8.31 -1.12 -3.08
N GLY A 140 -7.63 -0.87 -1.97
CA GLY A 140 -6.79 0.31 -1.82
C GLY A 140 -5.71 0.40 -2.88
N SER A 141 -4.98 -0.69 -3.11
CA SER A 141 -3.93 -0.75 -4.12
C SER A 141 -4.49 -0.51 -5.53
N ALA A 142 -5.65 -1.08 -5.85
CA ALA A 142 -6.36 -0.79 -7.10
C ALA A 142 -6.75 0.70 -7.20
N ILE A 143 -7.28 1.31 -6.15
CA ILE A 143 -7.60 2.75 -6.16
C ILE A 143 -6.34 3.58 -6.42
N ILE A 144 -5.22 3.28 -5.76
CA ILE A 144 -4.00 4.05 -5.96
C ILE A 144 -3.43 3.85 -7.37
N LEU A 145 -3.40 2.62 -7.88
CA LEU A 145 -2.98 2.34 -9.26
C LEU A 145 -3.87 3.04 -10.30
N SER A 146 -5.17 3.16 -10.02
CA SER A 146 -6.11 3.92 -10.84
C SER A 146 -5.82 5.42 -10.80
N LEU A 147 -5.62 5.98 -9.60
CA LEU A 147 -5.22 7.39 -9.45
C LEU A 147 -3.91 7.68 -10.20
N ASP A 148 -2.93 6.78 -10.12
CA ASP A 148 -1.66 6.92 -10.83
C ASP A 148 -1.83 6.78 -12.35
N ALA A 149 -2.68 5.86 -12.81
CA ALA A 149 -2.97 5.66 -14.23
C ALA A 149 -3.61 6.90 -14.89
N PHE A 150 -4.61 7.48 -14.23
CA PHE A 150 -5.42 8.58 -14.78
C PHE A 150 -4.92 9.97 -14.38
N PHE A 151 -4.25 10.09 -13.24
CA PHE A 151 -3.83 11.37 -12.69
C PHE A 151 -2.40 11.30 -12.12
N PRO A 152 -1.40 10.98 -12.98
CA PRO A 152 -0.03 10.84 -12.54
C PRO A 152 0.58 12.19 -12.14
N TYR A 153 1.69 12.12 -11.42
CA TYR A 153 2.55 13.27 -11.13
C TYR A 153 1.83 14.39 -10.38
N ASP A 154 1.63 15.56 -10.98
CA ASP A 154 1.00 16.74 -10.38
C ASP A 154 -0.44 16.99 -10.84
N THR A 155 -0.98 16.12 -11.68
CA THR A 155 -2.27 16.34 -12.36
C THR A 155 -3.49 16.21 -11.45
N LEU A 156 -3.39 15.51 -10.30
CA LEU A 156 -4.46 15.47 -9.31
C LEU A 156 -4.37 16.65 -8.33
N GLY A 157 -4.89 17.80 -8.78
CA GLY A 157 -4.79 19.10 -8.10
C GLY A 157 -5.00 19.09 -6.58
N PRO A 158 -6.05 18.45 -6.02
CA PRO A 158 -6.27 18.43 -4.57
C PRO A 158 -5.19 17.70 -3.77
N LEU A 159 -4.62 16.61 -4.30
CA LEU A 159 -3.54 15.88 -3.62
C LEU A 159 -2.19 16.57 -3.83
N GLN A 160 -2.00 17.26 -4.96
CA GLN A 160 -0.80 18.05 -5.21
C GLN A 160 -0.75 19.32 -4.35
N TYR A 161 -1.89 19.85 -3.92
CA TYR A 161 -1.99 21.06 -3.10
C TYR A 161 -1.14 21.02 -1.80
N VAL A 162 -0.99 19.85 -1.18
CA VAL A 162 -0.23 19.73 0.07
C VAL A 162 1.28 19.71 -0.14
N VAL A 163 1.75 19.41 -1.36
CA VAL A 163 3.15 19.13 -1.66
C VAL A 163 4.06 20.35 -1.46
N PRO A 164 3.72 21.57 -1.93
CA PRO A 164 4.56 22.75 -1.72
C PRO A 164 4.85 23.04 -0.26
N TYR A 165 3.90 22.77 0.64
CA TYR A 165 4.09 22.96 2.08
C TYR A 165 5.12 21.99 2.65
N LEU A 166 5.11 20.73 2.22
CA LEU A 166 6.08 19.72 2.64
C LEU A 166 7.48 20.02 2.08
N VAL A 167 7.57 20.45 0.82
CA VAL A 167 8.83 20.90 0.20
C VAL A 167 9.40 22.09 0.95
N LYS A 168 8.58 23.10 1.24
CA LYS A 168 9.01 24.28 2.01
C LYS A 168 9.49 23.90 3.41
N ALA A 169 8.77 23.05 4.13
CA ALA A 169 9.18 22.56 5.44
C ALA A 169 10.58 21.90 5.40
N ASN A 170 10.85 21.09 4.38
CA ASN A 170 12.15 20.45 4.19
C ASN A 170 13.27 21.45 3.92
N VAL A 171 13.02 22.46 3.08
CA VAL A 171 14.01 23.53 2.83
C VAL A 171 14.35 24.28 4.12
N GLU A 172 13.37 24.58 4.96
CA GLU A 172 13.62 25.25 6.25
C GLU A 172 14.42 24.36 7.21
N ILE A 173 14.17 23.04 7.23
CA ILE A 173 14.98 22.09 8.00
C ILE A 173 16.44 22.10 7.50
N ILE A 174 16.66 22.05 6.19
CA ILE A 174 18.00 22.07 5.58
C ILE A 174 18.77 23.34 5.96
N LYS A 175 18.11 24.51 5.88
CA LYS A 175 18.69 25.80 6.27
C LYS A 175 19.01 25.86 7.75
N PHE A 176 18.11 25.37 8.60
CA PHE A 176 18.27 25.35 10.05
C PHE A 176 19.54 24.58 10.48
N PHE A 177 19.81 23.46 9.81
CA PHE A 177 21.01 22.64 10.08
C PHE A 177 22.24 23.04 9.24
N HIS A 178 22.16 24.09 8.42
CA HIS A 178 23.25 24.55 7.56
C HIS A 178 23.86 23.46 6.65
N LEU A 179 23.01 22.60 6.08
CA LEU A 179 23.46 21.40 5.35
C LEU A 179 23.80 21.66 3.87
N GLY A 180 23.60 22.88 3.39
CA GLY A 180 23.83 23.30 2.00
C GLY A 180 22.87 24.42 1.61
N THR A 181 22.80 24.73 0.32
CA THR A 181 21.83 25.71 -0.19
C THR A 181 20.60 24.98 -0.73
N ALA A 182 19.42 25.37 -0.25
CA ALA A 182 18.14 24.82 -0.66
C ALA A 182 17.11 25.93 -0.89
N ILE A 183 16.40 25.86 -2.02
CA ILE A 183 15.37 26.83 -2.41
C ILE A 183 14.13 26.06 -2.87
N ALA A 184 12.96 26.41 -2.34
CA ALA A 184 11.68 25.83 -2.76
C ALA A 184 10.98 26.75 -3.76
N ARG A 185 10.41 26.18 -4.82
CA ARG A 185 9.47 26.86 -5.74
C ARG A 185 8.36 25.89 -6.09
N ASP A 186 7.15 26.13 -5.59
CA ASP A 186 6.01 25.23 -5.73
C ASP A 186 6.37 23.80 -5.26
N ASN A 187 6.34 22.82 -6.16
CA ASN A 187 6.74 21.44 -5.87
C ASN A 187 8.19 21.11 -6.24
N LEU A 188 8.99 22.11 -6.63
CA LEU A 188 10.40 21.97 -6.93
C LEU A 188 11.26 22.37 -5.73
N MET A 189 12.33 21.60 -5.52
CA MET A 189 13.38 21.89 -4.56
C MET A 189 14.73 21.94 -5.27
N PHE A 190 15.32 23.13 -5.35
CA PHE A 190 16.66 23.32 -5.88
C PHE A 190 17.67 23.12 -4.76
N LEU A 191 18.57 22.16 -4.95
CA LEU A 191 19.58 21.76 -3.97
C LEU A 191 20.97 22.00 -4.55
N SER A 192 21.85 22.53 -3.70
CA SER A 192 23.25 22.77 -4.02
C SER A 192 24.10 22.36 -2.82
N GLY A 193 24.88 21.30 -3.01
CA GLY A 193 25.71 20.70 -1.97
C GLY A 193 27.11 20.36 -2.47
N ASP A 194 27.77 19.46 -1.75
CA ASP A 194 29.22 19.20 -1.88
C ASP A 194 29.57 18.53 -3.22
N HIS A 195 28.59 17.90 -3.88
CA HIS A 195 28.76 17.11 -5.11
C HIS A 195 28.06 17.74 -6.33
N GLY A 196 27.57 18.98 -6.23
CA GLY A 196 26.95 19.71 -7.33
C GLY A 196 25.51 20.16 -7.04
N HIS A 197 24.75 20.36 -8.11
CA HIS A 197 23.41 20.91 -8.08
C HIS A 197 22.39 19.91 -8.66
N MET A 198 21.21 19.83 -8.03
CA MET A 198 20.10 19.03 -8.55
C MET A 198 18.78 19.72 -8.19
N ALA A 199 17.81 19.63 -9.11
CA ALA A 199 16.43 20.06 -8.86
C ALA A 199 15.57 18.81 -8.64
N LEU A 200 14.95 18.71 -7.47
CA LEU A 200 14.01 17.65 -7.16
C LEU A 200 12.60 18.14 -7.41
N GLN A 201 11.86 17.46 -8.26
CA GLN A 201 10.43 17.67 -8.41
C GLN A 201 9.67 16.65 -7.56
N VAL A 202 8.90 17.16 -6.59
CA VAL A 202 8.13 16.32 -5.68
C VAL A 202 6.69 16.24 -6.17
N PHE A 203 6.21 15.02 -6.39
CA PHE A 203 4.81 14.76 -6.75
C PHE A 203 4.04 14.25 -5.55
N TRP A 204 2.71 14.34 -5.56
CA TRP A 204 1.87 13.87 -4.44
C TRP A 204 2.17 12.42 -4.00
N PRO A 205 2.51 11.46 -4.89
CA PRO A 205 2.96 10.12 -4.47
C PRO A 205 4.20 10.18 -3.56
N SER A 206 5.24 10.87 -4.03
CA SER A 206 6.54 11.06 -3.37
C SER A 206 6.49 12.07 -2.22
N ALA A 207 5.45 12.87 -2.12
CA ALA A 207 5.18 13.72 -0.96
C ALA A 207 4.56 12.92 0.21
N GLY A 208 4.15 11.68 -0.04
CA GLY A 208 3.71 10.74 1.00
C GLY A 208 2.23 10.49 1.03
N VAL A 209 1.47 10.96 0.04
CA VAL A 209 0.02 10.67 -0.03
C VAL A 209 -0.25 9.18 -0.17
N HIS A 210 0.59 8.41 -0.89
CA HIS A 210 0.49 6.94 -0.92
C HIS A 210 0.57 6.33 0.48
N SER A 211 1.54 6.76 1.29
CA SER A 211 1.70 6.27 2.65
C SER A 211 0.50 6.64 3.54
N VAL A 212 -0.09 7.84 3.36
CA VAL A 212 -1.29 8.26 4.09
C VAL A 212 -2.50 7.41 3.71
N ILE A 213 -2.67 7.08 2.42
CA ILE A 213 -3.74 6.19 1.96
C ILE A 213 -3.55 4.79 2.54
N ILE A 214 -2.36 4.20 2.40
CA ILE A 214 -2.05 2.85 2.94
C ILE A 214 -2.24 2.81 4.45
N TYR A 215 -1.70 3.80 5.19
CA TYR A 215 -1.92 3.96 6.62
C TYR A 215 -3.41 3.98 6.94
N SER A 216 -4.18 4.82 6.23
CA SER A 216 -5.61 5.00 6.50
C SER A 216 -6.37 3.70 6.34
N LEU A 217 -6.10 2.95 5.26
CA LEU A 217 -6.72 1.66 4.98
C LEU A 217 -6.38 0.62 6.06
N VAL A 218 -5.10 0.44 6.36
CA VAL A 218 -4.64 -0.54 7.37
C VAL A 218 -5.15 -0.17 8.76
N MET A 219 -5.04 1.09 9.15
CA MET A 219 -5.50 1.56 10.45
C MET A 219 -7.02 1.47 10.60
N MET A 220 -7.80 1.80 9.57
CA MET A 220 -9.25 1.60 9.62
C MET A 220 -9.62 0.12 9.80
N ALA A 221 -8.99 -0.79 9.05
CA ALA A 221 -9.22 -2.22 9.20
C ALA A 221 -8.91 -2.72 10.61
N PHE A 222 -7.76 -2.28 11.14
CA PHE A 222 -7.32 -2.59 12.50
C PHE A 222 -8.27 -2.04 13.57
N LEU A 223 -8.62 -0.75 13.51
CA LEU A 223 -9.50 -0.11 14.48
C LEU A 223 -10.93 -0.67 14.40
N LEU A 224 -11.42 -1.06 13.22
CA LEU A 224 -12.74 -1.70 13.08
C LEU A 224 -12.85 -3.00 13.90
N LYS A 225 -11.76 -3.78 13.96
CA LYS A 225 -11.71 -5.02 14.73
C LYS A 225 -11.60 -4.82 16.23
N MET A 226 -11.00 -3.73 16.66
CA MET A 226 -10.79 -3.47 18.07
C MET A 226 -12.06 -2.98 18.78
N ASN A 227 -12.29 -3.49 19.99
CA ASN A 227 -13.35 -3.02 20.88
C ASN A 227 -12.93 -1.73 21.61
N ILE A 228 -12.73 -0.66 20.85
CA ILE A 228 -12.36 0.68 21.33
C ILE A 228 -13.55 1.64 21.16
N ILE A 229 -13.73 2.58 22.08
CA ILE A 229 -14.79 3.61 21.93
C ILE A 229 -14.50 4.52 20.71
N PRO A 230 -15.51 4.97 19.95
CA PRO A 230 -15.30 5.72 18.70
C PRO A 230 -14.38 6.93 18.82
N LYS A 231 -14.50 7.71 19.91
CA LYS A 231 -13.65 8.89 20.16
C LYS A 231 -12.16 8.56 20.19
N ARG A 232 -11.77 7.43 20.79
CA ARG A 232 -10.36 7.01 20.82
C ARG A 232 -9.90 6.45 19.49
N LYS A 233 -10.77 5.74 18.75
CA LYS A 233 -10.45 5.31 17.38
C LYS A 233 -10.11 6.51 16.50
N ALA A 234 -10.94 7.56 16.54
CA ALA A 234 -10.69 8.80 15.81
C ALA A 234 -9.37 9.46 16.22
N MET A 235 -9.08 9.51 17.53
CA MET A 235 -7.82 10.07 18.04
C MET A 235 -6.59 9.27 17.56
N TYR A 236 -6.60 7.93 17.66
CA TYR A 236 -5.51 7.10 17.16
C TYR A 236 -5.35 7.24 15.65
N PHE A 237 -6.46 7.32 14.92
CA PHE A 237 -6.43 7.53 13.49
C PHE A 237 -5.74 8.86 13.14
N ALA A 238 -6.15 9.98 13.77
CA ALA A 238 -5.59 11.30 13.53
C ALA A 238 -4.10 11.40 13.92
N ILE A 239 -3.71 10.87 15.08
CA ILE A 239 -2.30 10.86 15.53
C ILE A 239 -1.43 10.10 14.53
N GLY A 240 -1.90 8.95 14.01
CA GLY A 240 -1.09 8.22 13.04
C GLY A 240 -1.05 8.85 11.66
N ILE A 241 -2.07 9.64 11.24
CA ILE A 241 -1.94 10.51 10.05
C ILE A 241 -0.82 11.52 10.27
N ALA A 242 -0.83 12.22 11.41
CA ALA A 242 0.19 13.23 11.72
C ALA A 242 1.60 12.61 11.75
N GLY A 243 1.77 11.45 12.38
CA GLY A 243 3.06 10.75 12.37
C GLY A 243 3.47 10.23 10.99
N THR A 244 2.51 9.81 10.16
CA THR A 244 2.79 9.43 8.76
C THR A 244 3.30 10.62 7.95
N ILE A 245 2.67 11.79 8.10
CA ILE A 245 3.16 13.04 7.50
C ILE A 245 4.56 13.38 8.02
N GLY A 246 4.82 13.21 9.32
CA GLY A 246 6.15 13.41 9.91
C GLY A 246 7.23 12.51 9.29
N VAL A 247 6.93 11.21 9.11
CA VAL A 247 7.83 10.27 8.43
C VAL A 247 8.07 10.66 6.97
N ASN A 248 7.05 11.16 6.28
CA ASN A 248 7.20 11.65 4.91
C ASN A 248 8.09 12.90 4.82
N ILE A 249 8.03 13.79 5.82
CA ILE A 249 8.98 14.91 5.91
C ILE A 249 10.40 14.38 6.09
N ILE A 250 10.62 13.43 7.00
CA ILE A 250 11.94 12.79 7.20
C ILE A 250 12.41 12.09 5.90
N ARG A 251 11.51 11.49 5.15
CA ARG A 251 11.81 10.86 3.86
C ARG A 251 12.30 11.87 2.83
N ILE A 252 11.54 12.94 2.60
CA ILE A 252 11.96 14.02 1.66
C ILE A 252 13.30 14.59 2.13
N PHE A 253 13.47 14.81 3.43
CA PHE A 253 14.72 15.32 4.01
C PHE A 253 15.90 14.38 3.74
N SER A 254 15.69 13.07 3.86
CA SER A 254 16.73 12.06 3.58
C SER A 254 17.12 12.05 2.10
N LEU A 255 16.16 12.21 1.18
CA LEU A 255 16.43 12.39 -0.25
C LEU A 255 17.22 13.67 -0.53
N SER A 256 16.86 14.78 0.14
CA SER A 256 17.61 16.02 0.02
C SER A 256 19.03 15.92 0.57
N LEU A 257 19.21 15.23 1.70
CA LEU A 257 20.52 14.96 2.29
C LEU A 257 21.41 14.14 1.37
N PHE A 258 20.86 13.13 0.71
CA PHE A 258 21.58 12.34 -0.29
C PHE A 258 22.14 13.25 -1.39
N VAL A 259 21.31 14.13 -1.94
CA VAL A 259 21.73 15.10 -2.96
C VAL A 259 22.79 16.06 -2.44
N LEU A 260 22.61 16.59 -1.23
CA LEU A 260 23.51 17.60 -0.67
C LEU A 260 24.88 17.03 -0.27
N LYS A 261 24.94 15.78 0.19
CA LYS A 261 26.11 15.22 0.88
C LYS A 261 26.69 13.94 0.28
N VAL A 262 25.97 13.25 -0.59
CA VAL A 262 26.40 11.96 -1.13
C VAL A 262 26.64 12.05 -2.63
N SER A 263 25.62 12.43 -3.41
CA SER A 263 25.73 12.45 -4.86
C SER A 263 24.65 13.30 -5.51
N ALA A 264 25.05 14.09 -6.52
CA ALA A 264 24.14 14.77 -7.43
C ALA A 264 23.95 14.00 -8.75
N ASN A 265 24.30 12.71 -8.79
CA ASN A 265 24.06 11.85 -9.95
C ASN A 265 22.59 11.39 -9.98
N PRO A 266 21.83 11.65 -11.06
CA PRO A 266 20.42 11.26 -11.15
C PRO A 266 20.17 9.75 -11.04
N THR A 267 21.06 8.92 -11.60
CA THR A 267 20.91 7.46 -11.58
C THR A 267 21.07 6.90 -10.16
N GLU A 268 22.07 7.37 -9.43
CA GLU A 268 22.28 6.98 -8.03
C GLU A 268 21.15 7.50 -7.14
N PHE A 269 20.66 8.71 -7.41
CA PHE A 269 19.50 9.27 -6.72
C PHE A 269 18.25 8.40 -6.92
N GLU A 270 17.92 7.98 -8.14
CA GLU A 270 16.74 7.15 -8.39
C GLU A 270 16.84 5.77 -7.73
N GLN A 271 18.04 5.18 -7.66
CA GLN A 271 18.25 3.94 -6.91
C GLN A 271 17.99 4.13 -5.41
N PHE A 272 18.50 5.21 -4.82
CA PHE A 272 18.24 5.53 -3.41
C PHE A 272 16.76 5.87 -3.17
N HIS A 273 16.15 6.63 -4.06
CA HIS A 273 14.75 7.04 -4.01
C HIS A 273 13.80 5.86 -4.06
N GLY A 274 14.06 4.86 -4.91
CA GLY A 274 13.27 3.62 -4.96
C GLY A 274 13.27 2.87 -3.62
N VAL A 275 14.41 2.82 -2.92
CA VAL A 275 14.55 2.14 -1.63
C VAL A 275 13.94 2.96 -0.48
N ALA A 276 14.33 4.24 -0.38
CA ALA A 276 13.87 5.14 0.69
C ALA A 276 12.36 5.44 0.58
N GLY A 277 11.84 5.48 -0.66
CA GLY A 277 10.43 5.68 -0.99
C GLY A 277 9.49 4.70 -0.30
N GLU A 278 9.90 3.42 -0.27
CA GLU A 278 9.06 2.29 0.16
C GLU A 278 9.35 1.82 1.58
N ILE A 279 10.62 1.81 1.99
CA ILE A 279 11.02 1.20 3.26
C ILE A 279 10.70 2.08 4.47
N MET A 280 10.86 3.41 4.37
CA MET A 280 10.82 4.29 5.54
C MET A 280 9.44 4.36 6.24
N PHE A 281 8.37 4.14 5.50
CA PHE A 281 7.00 4.17 6.04
C PHE A 281 6.64 2.90 6.84
N LEU A 282 7.11 1.73 6.41
CA LEU A 282 6.69 0.45 7.00
C LEU A 282 7.06 0.31 8.50
N PRO A 283 8.29 0.63 8.95
CA PRO A 283 8.64 0.60 10.37
C PRO A 283 7.71 1.46 11.23
N TRP A 284 7.37 2.66 10.75
CA TRP A 284 6.44 3.54 11.46
C TRP A 284 5.04 2.92 11.57
N LEU A 285 4.49 2.41 10.47
CA LEU A 285 3.17 1.78 10.47
C LEU A 285 3.09 0.66 11.49
N PHE A 286 4.06 -0.27 11.48
CA PHE A 286 4.08 -1.39 12.42
C PHE A 286 4.33 -0.95 13.85
N ALA A 287 5.26 -0.03 14.10
CA ALA A 287 5.53 0.50 15.43
C ALA A 287 4.29 1.17 16.03
N TYR A 288 3.56 1.93 15.22
CA TYR A 288 2.36 2.62 15.68
C TYR A 288 1.20 1.67 15.95
N LEU A 289 0.95 0.69 15.08
CA LEU A 289 -0.05 -0.36 15.33
C LEU A 289 0.26 -1.15 16.61
N PHE A 290 1.54 -1.48 16.82
CA PHE A 290 1.99 -2.13 18.05
C PHE A 290 1.76 -1.24 19.28
N ALA A 291 2.10 0.04 19.20
CA ALA A 291 1.90 1.00 20.29
C ALA A 291 0.42 1.10 20.68
N VAL A 292 -0.49 1.26 19.71
CA VAL A 292 -1.94 1.29 19.96
C VAL A 292 -2.42 0.00 20.62
N THR A 293 -1.97 -1.16 20.10
CA THR A 293 -2.30 -2.47 20.67
C THR A 293 -1.84 -2.59 22.13
N ALA A 294 -0.59 -2.19 22.42
CA ALA A 294 0.00 -2.27 23.75
C ALA A 294 -0.74 -1.36 24.75
N ILE A 295 -1.05 -0.12 24.34
CA ILE A 295 -1.78 0.84 25.16
C ILE A 295 -3.18 0.32 25.51
N GLU A 296 -3.94 -0.16 24.52
CA GLU A 296 -5.30 -0.64 24.72
C GLU A 296 -5.33 -1.96 25.50
N THR A 297 -4.37 -2.87 25.27
CA THR A 297 -4.23 -4.09 26.06
C THR A 297 -3.96 -3.78 27.53
N LYS A 298 -3.04 -2.84 27.81
CA LYS A 298 -2.74 -2.39 29.18
C LYS A 298 -3.97 -1.76 29.84
N ARG A 299 -4.76 -1.00 29.08
CA ARG A 299 -5.99 -0.36 29.57
C ARG A 299 -7.07 -1.39 29.92
N LEU A 300 -7.29 -2.38 29.06
CA LEU A 300 -8.26 -3.46 29.32
C LEU A 300 -7.89 -4.24 30.59
N LYS A 301 -6.61 -4.56 30.78
CA LYS A 301 -6.12 -5.22 32.01
C LYS A 301 -6.40 -4.39 33.26
N LYS A 302 -6.23 -3.07 33.21
CA LYS A 302 -6.53 -2.16 34.33
C LYS A 302 -8.01 -1.99 34.64
N GLN A 303 -8.89 -2.24 33.67
CA GLN A 303 -10.34 -2.16 33.87
C GLN A 303 -10.93 -3.49 34.37
N ALA A 304 -10.20 -4.60 34.18
CA ALA A 304 -10.57 -5.93 34.65
C ALA A 304 -10.00 -6.26 36.04
N ALA A 305 -9.06 -5.44 36.55
CA ALA A 305 -8.51 -5.49 37.90
C ALA A 305 -9.23 -4.46 38.77
#